data_AF-A0A4Y9Z0G3-F1
#
_entry.id   AF-A0A4Y9Z0G3-F1
#
_cell.length_a   1.000
_cell.length_b   1.000
_cell.length_c   1.000
_cell.angle_alpha   90.00
_cell.angle_beta   90.00
_cell.angle_gamma   90.00
#
_symmetry.space_group_name_H-M   'P 1'
#
loop_
_entity.id
_entity.type
_entity.pdbx_description
1 polymer ?
#
loop_
_entity_poly.entity_id
_entity_poly.type
_entity_poly.pdbx_seq_one_letter_code
_entity_poly.pdbx_strand_id
1 'polypeptide(L)'
;MGQRHQVYIIARIRGRGSDSSSRGRYRCIFAWHHQWCYGYLPLLGAHRFFTLLKNPDNAEIVRWELDHIQGLWADDESLTDVLPCPYTGFLLGTSWNVDLEGNVLSALYSSGTEFENDMMDPNMGSSHGHNNDGITILDITDPSAPAYCFVSIHGLEAANYQGRDFVPMAAKDYCRAYLPAPAPAVLKKNKKERRTEANIKKTIALFDDVPLIKQSSLAEAWPAEYRLEESDKDKGEDEDAPAEEAERAPKASDDVLVTAAIAALIQGGDSGKIEGVLLQRDRRNAFRTQLCKLRPFPDELAPFLAKVFREEEDNKYVDLAGSSLDTNQLCQLLPEIQAVEVLNLSKNPYINTGTLLQILPQLPNLRRLVLLGCSGIPPHDLKAIIAEKPELFDPLDAIIHSLFLSRASSLPYNPRFAIRWVSYKNHRGNQLFTMPTFNLARIIQTLIDLLRPLTIDDSSFELHGHNAESVEAALTGGLRRAGEPWSARTVTYVARPVAQHDLPDSYWEFSFMHSMSQNRGWAFVHQRRLPKVIDKQANPSAEGATSPARKGKQAWDSQIYDLKGFLEKVRGVGDRHSAPSDEAVEELQSILDKLAEDRADLGVEGYPFLGSVEQPQAKQAEASQ
;
A
#
# COMPACT_ATOMS: atom_id res chain seq x y z
N MET A 1 -18.35 -25.89 -6.86
CA MET A 1 -17.78 -24.62 -7.32
C MET A 1 -18.11 -23.58 -6.26
N GLY A 2 -17.15 -22.74 -5.87
CA GLY A 2 -17.38 -21.75 -4.81
C GLY A 2 -18.25 -20.59 -5.26
N GLN A 3 -18.84 -19.92 -4.28
CA GLN A 3 -19.52 -18.62 -4.42
C GLN A 3 -18.52 -17.55 -4.85
N ARG A 4 -18.86 -16.74 -5.84
CA ARG A 4 -17.97 -15.79 -6.51
C ARG A 4 -18.60 -14.41 -6.48
N HIS A 5 -17.79 -13.43 -6.12
CA HIS A 5 -18.16 -12.03 -6.10
C HIS A 5 -17.11 -11.22 -6.82
N GLN A 6 -17.55 -10.19 -7.54
CA GLN A 6 -16.66 -9.30 -8.28
C GLN A 6 -16.76 -7.89 -7.73
N VAL A 7 -15.64 -7.17 -7.77
CA VAL A 7 -15.59 -5.77 -7.41
C VAL A 7 -14.94 -4.97 -8.53
N TYR A 8 -15.55 -3.84 -8.84
CA TYR A 8 -15.12 -2.92 -9.88
C TYR A 8 -14.83 -1.56 -9.28
N ILE A 9 -13.72 -0.95 -9.69
CA ILE A 9 -13.40 0.44 -9.41
C ILE A 9 -13.74 1.26 -10.64
N ILE A 10 -14.54 2.31 -10.46
CA ILE A 10 -14.81 3.32 -11.47
C ILE A 10 -14.26 4.68 -11.05
N ALA A 11 -13.92 5.51 -12.04
CA ALA A 11 -13.55 6.90 -11.83
C ALA A 11 -13.90 7.73 -13.07
N ARG A 12 -14.05 9.06 -12.92
CA ARG A 12 -14.17 9.98 -14.06
C ARG A 12 -12.81 10.22 -14.71
N ILE A 13 -12.69 9.80 -15.97
CA ILE A 13 -11.49 9.92 -16.79
C ILE A 13 -11.79 10.76 -18.02
N ARG A 14 -10.98 11.78 -18.26
CA ARG A 14 -11.04 12.62 -19.47
C ARG A 14 -10.47 11.88 -20.67
N GLY A 15 -11.21 11.89 -21.78
CA GLY A 15 -10.75 11.33 -23.05
C GLY A 15 -9.57 12.11 -23.65
N ARG A 16 -8.76 11.45 -24.48
CA ARG A 16 -7.65 12.06 -25.21
C ARG A 16 -8.14 13.23 -26.06
N GLY A 17 -7.52 14.40 -25.89
CA GLY A 17 -7.88 15.61 -26.61
C GLY A 17 -9.14 16.33 -26.11
N SER A 18 -9.78 15.84 -25.05
CA SER A 18 -10.85 16.58 -24.38
C SER A 18 -10.32 17.86 -23.73
N ASP A 19 -11.19 18.86 -23.59
CA ASP A 19 -10.85 20.11 -22.90
C ASP A 19 -10.43 19.81 -21.46
N SER A 20 -9.47 20.59 -20.96
CA SER A 20 -9.12 20.64 -19.55
C SER A 20 -10.33 20.86 -18.62
N SER A 21 -11.36 21.57 -19.11
CA SER A 21 -12.63 21.81 -18.42
C SER A 21 -13.65 20.66 -18.55
N SER A 22 -13.38 19.66 -19.40
CA SER A 22 -14.25 18.49 -19.54
C SER A 22 -14.35 17.76 -18.21
N ARG A 23 -15.58 17.43 -17.81
CA ARG A 23 -15.85 16.59 -16.63
C ARG A 23 -15.32 15.16 -16.80
N GLY A 24 -14.94 14.77 -18.01
CA GLY A 24 -14.59 13.40 -18.36
C GLY A 24 -15.78 12.45 -18.21
N ARG A 25 -15.54 11.16 -18.41
CA ARG A 25 -16.57 10.14 -18.26
C ARG A 25 -16.23 9.05 -17.28
N TYR A 26 -17.24 8.44 -16.66
CA TYR A 26 -17.01 7.25 -15.84
C TYR A 26 -16.44 6.11 -16.69
N ARG A 27 -15.38 5.49 -16.18
CA ARG A 27 -14.76 4.29 -16.73
C ARG A 27 -14.39 3.33 -15.61
N CYS A 28 -14.51 2.03 -15.86
CA CYS A 28 -13.88 1.04 -15.01
C CYS A 28 -12.37 1.10 -15.22
N ILE A 29 -11.61 1.24 -14.14
CA ILE A 29 -10.13 1.34 -14.18
C ILE A 29 -9.45 0.13 -13.53
N PHE A 30 -10.21 -0.68 -12.79
CA PHE A 30 -9.73 -1.92 -12.19
C PHE A 30 -10.90 -2.82 -11.86
N ALA A 31 -10.71 -4.13 -12.02
CA ALA A 31 -11.71 -5.14 -11.72
C ALA A 31 -11.05 -6.33 -11.02
N TRP A 32 -11.76 -6.92 -10.06
CA TRP A 32 -11.23 -7.97 -9.20
C TRP A 32 -12.28 -9.02 -8.91
N HIS A 33 -11.85 -10.27 -8.85
CA HIS A 33 -12.66 -11.43 -8.55
C HIS A 33 -12.25 -12.00 -7.20
N HIS A 34 -13.24 -12.32 -6.36
CA HIS A 34 -13.00 -12.91 -5.05
C HIS A 34 -13.83 -14.18 -4.85
N GLN A 35 -13.17 -15.26 -4.45
CA GLN A 35 -13.81 -16.54 -4.13
C GLN A 35 -14.22 -16.59 -2.66
N TRP A 36 -15.45 -17.04 -2.42
CA TRP A 36 -16.05 -17.18 -1.09
C TRP A 36 -16.31 -15.85 -0.37
N CYS A 37 -16.50 -14.76 -1.11
CA CYS A 37 -16.88 -13.46 -0.58
C CYS A 37 -18.37 -13.16 -0.85
N TYR A 38 -19.23 -13.32 0.14
CA TYR A 38 -20.67 -13.08 0.02
C TYR A 38 -21.26 -12.59 1.35
N GLY A 39 -22.55 -12.26 1.37
CA GLY A 39 -23.22 -11.78 2.59
C GLY A 39 -22.66 -10.45 3.08
N TYR A 40 -22.08 -10.42 4.29
CA TYR A 40 -21.48 -9.19 4.82
C TYR A 40 -20.01 -9.00 4.43
N LEU A 41 -19.34 -10.00 3.81
CA LEU A 41 -17.92 -9.90 3.48
C LEU A 41 -17.59 -8.79 2.47
N PRO A 42 -18.37 -8.60 1.37
CA PRO A 42 -18.15 -7.49 0.45
C PRO A 42 -18.22 -6.11 1.11
N LEU A 43 -19.14 -5.94 2.08
CA LEU A 43 -19.26 -4.71 2.87
C LEU A 43 -17.98 -4.46 3.67
N LEU A 44 -17.41 -5.49 4.30
CA LEU A 44 -16.16 -5.35 5.05
C LEU A 44 -14.97 -5.03 4.12
N GLY A 45 -14.89 -5.69 2.96
CA GLY A 45 -13.86 -5.43 1.94
C GLY A 45 -13.91 -3.98 1.44
N ALA A 46 -15.11 -3.50 1.07
CA ALA A 46 -15.33 -2.12 0.65
C ALA A 46 -15.05 -1.11 1.78
N HIS A 47 -15.47 -1.38 3.01
CA HIS A 47 -15.16 -0.50 4.15
C HIS A 47 -13.65 -0.39 4.39
N ARG A 48 -12.92 -1.52 4.42
CA ARG A 48 -11.45 -1.51 4.58
C ARG A 48 -10.77 -0.75 3.45
N PHE A 49 -11.25 -0.91 2.21
CA PHE A 49 -10.76 -0.15 1.06
C PHE A 49 -10.95 1.35 1.27
N PHE A 50 -12.14 1.79 1.71
CA PHE A 50 -12.43 3.19 1.98
C PHE A 50 -11.61 3.75 3.14
N THR A 51 -11.35 2.97 4.19
CA THR A 51 -10.43 3.37 5.26
C THR A 51 -9.02 3.61 4.71
N LEU A 52 -8.53 2.74 3.83
CA LEU A 52 -7.23 2.92 3.18
C LEU A 52 -7.23 4.13 2.24
N LEU A 53 -8.29 4.35 1.44
CA LEU A 53 -8.38 5.50 0.54
C LEU A 53 -8.43 6.84 1.28
N LYS A 54 -9.12 6.90 2.42
CA LYS A 54 -9.25 8.11 3.24
C LYS A 54 -7.97 8.46 4.01
N ASN A 55 -7.00 7.55 4.07
CA ASN A 55 -5.67 7.90 4.57
C ASN A 55 -5.03 8.92 3.59
N PRO A 56 -4.62 10.12 4.06
CA PRO A 56 -4.14 11.20 3.19
C PRO A 56 -2.97 10.79 2.28
N ASP A 57 -2.07 9.96 2.80
CA ASP A 57 -0.89 9.49 2.09
C ASP A 57 -1.23 8.55 0.93
N ASN A 58 -2.20 7.65 1.15
CA ASN A 58 -2.68 6.74 0.13
C ASN A 58 -3.51 7.52 -0.91
N ALA A 59 -4.35 8.45 -0.44
CA ALA A 59 -5.17 9.31 -1.28
C ALA A 59 -4.34 10.14 -2.26
N GLU A 60 -3.19 10.68 -1.82
CA GLU A 60 -2.26 11.41 -2.68
C GLU A 60 -1.77 10.55 -3.85
N ILE A 61 -1.39 9.30 -3.58
CA ILE A 61 -0.89 8.38 -4.59
C ILE A 61 -2.01 7.99 -5.57
N VAL A 62 -3.22 7.72 -5.06
CA VAL A 62 -4.39 7.40 -5.90
C VAL A 62 -4.74 8.59 -6.80
N ARG A 63 -4.76 9.81 -6.27
CA ARG A 63 -4.97 11.02 -7.10
C ARG A 63 -3.88 11.16 -8.16
N TRP A 64 -2.63 10.86 -7.83
CA TRP A 64 -1.56 10.87 -8.82
C TRP A 64 -1.75 9.83 -9.92
N GLU A 65 -2.18 8.60 -9.60
CA GLU A 65 -2.51 7.59 -10.62
C GLU A 65 -3.67 8.04 -11.50
N LEU A 66 -4.74 8.58 -10.89
CA LEU A 66 -5.91 9.10 -11.61
C LEU A 66 -5.54 10.28 -12.53
N ASP A 67 -4.70 11.20 -12.06
CA ASP A 67 -4.14 12.30 -12.85
C ASP A 67 -3.33 11.77 -14.04
N HIS A 68 -2.53 10.74 -13.83
CA HIS A 68 -1.62 10.19 -14.84
C HIS A 68 -2.35 9.51 -15.99
N ILE A 69 -3.54 8.97 -15.71
CA ILE A 69 -4.35 8.29 -16.73
C ILE A 69 -5.32 9.22 -17.46
N GLN A 70 -5.41 10.51 -17.06
CA GLN A 70 -6.21 11.50 -17.77
C GLN A 70 -5.69 11.71 -19.20
N GLY A 71 -6.58 11.66 -20.19
CA GLY A 71 -6.25 11.92 -21.58
C GLY A 71 -5.46 10.81 -22.27
N LEU A 72 -5.22 9.67 -21.62
CA LEU A 72 -4.48 8.56 -22.24
C LEU A 72 -5.28 7.88 -23.35
N TRP A 73 -6.60 7.74 -23.21
CA TRP A 73 -7.44 6.98 -24.15
C TRP A 73 -8.55 7.85 -24.73
N ALA A 74 -8.91 7.64 -26.00
CA ALA A 74 -10.14 8.22 -26.55
C ALA A 74 -11.38 7.64 -25.83
N ASP A 75 -12.52 8.32 -25.91
CA ASP A 75 -13.74 7.88 -25.21
C ASP A 75 -14.23 6.52 -25.69
N ASP A 76 -14.00 6.12 -26.93
CA ASP A 76 -14.38 4.79 -27.44
C ASP A 76 -13.23 3.76 -27.38
N GLU A 77 -12.03 4.18 -26.98
CA GLU A 77 -10.83 3.33 -26.94
C GLU A 77 -10.78 2.51 -25.64
N SER A 78 -10.52 1.20 -25.80
CA SER A 78 -10.23 0.29 -24.69
C SER A 78 -8.93 0.67 -23.99
N LEU A 79 -8.89 0.45 -22.68
CA LEU A 79 -7.67 0.56 -21.88
C LEU A 79 -6.65 -0.46 -22.39
N THR A 80 -5.53 0.03 -22.91
CA THR A 80 -4.46 -0.79 -23.49
C THR A 80 -3.62 -1.52 -22.44
N ASP A 81 -3.63 -1.03 -21.21
CA ASP A 81 -2.93 -1.62 -20.08
C ASP A 81 -3.90 -2.41 -19.21
N VAL A 82 -3.51 -3.64 -18.86
CA VAL A 82 -4.30 -4.52 -17.98
C VAL A 82 -4.44 -3.92 -16.57
N LEU A 83 -3.55 -3.01 -16.18
CA LEU A 83 -3.49 -2.42 -14.85
C LEU A 83 -3.05 -0.94 -14.90
N PRO A 84 -3.96 -0.01 -15.23
CA PRO A 84 -3.64 1.42 -15.38
C PRO A 84 -3.32 2.10 -14.03
N CYS A 85 -3.87 1.59 -12.93
CA CYS A 85 -3.68 2.11 -11.58
C CYS A 85 -3.20 0.99 -10.63
N PRO A 86 -1.94 0.51 -10.77
CA PRO A 86 -1.42 -0.63 -10.02
C PRO A 86 -1.48 -0.46 -8.51
N TYR A 87 -1.22 0.73 -7.97
CA TYR A 87 -1.29 0.98 -6.54
C TYR A 87 -2.73 0.94 -6.04
N THR A 88 -3.65 1.59 -6.75
CA THR A 88 -5.09 1.55 -6.44
C THR A 88 -5.63 0.12 -6.47
N GLY A 89 -5.28 -0.66 -7.48
CA GLY A 89 -5.64 -2.08 -7.57
C GLY A 89 -5.07 -2.88 -6.39
N PHE A 90 -3.82 -2.62 -6.00
CA PHE A 90 -3.17 -3.24 -4.85
C PHE A 90 -3.87 -2.92 -3.51
N LEU A 91 -4.31 -1.68 -3.31
CA LEU A 91 -5.13 -1.31 -2.15
C LEU A 91 -6.41 -2.14 -2.10
N LEU A 92 -7.08 -2.32 -3.25
CA LEU A 92 -8.30 -3.12 -3.33
C LEU A 92 -8.05 -4.59 -3.02
N GLY A 93 -7.05 -5.22 -3.66
CA GLY A 93 -6.74 -6.63 -3.43
C GLY A 93 -6.45 -6.90 -1.95
N THR A 94 -5.54 -6.11 -1.36
CA THR A 94 -5.18 -6.29 0.06
C THR A 94 -6.34 -6.00 1.02
N SER A 95 -7.21 -5.02 0.74
CA SER A 95 -8.37 -4.73 1.61
C SER A 95 -9.47 -5.78 1.48
N TRP A 96 -9.59 -6.43 0.32
CA TRP A 96 -10.57 -7.48 0.10
C TRP A 96 -10.13 -8.82 0.64
N ASN A 97 -8.83 -9.07 0.72
CA ASN A 97 -8.30 -10.35 1.17
C ASN A 97 -7.78 -10.38 2.60
N VAL A 98 -7.43 -9.23 3.20
CA VAL A 98 -6.66 -9.21 4.47
C VAL A 98 -7.27 -8.25 5.52
N ASP A 99 -7.40 -8.75 6.74
CA ASP A 99 -7.66 -8.01 7.97
C ASP A 99 -6.84 -8.63 9.12
N LEU A 100 -5.70 -8.01 9.45
CA LEU A 100 -4.80 -8.48 10.51
C LEU A 100 -5.17 -7.93 11.90
N GLU A 101 -6.19 -7.08 11.98
CA GLU A 101 -6.59 -6.40 13.22
C GLU A 101 -7.85 -7.00 13.82
N GLY A 102 -8.78 -7.45 12.98
CA GLY A 102 -10.07 -8.00 13.39
C GLY A 102 -11.03 -6.96 13.99
N ASN A 103 -10.81 -5.65 13.78
CA ASN A 103 -11.50 -4.58 14.51
C ASN A 103 -13.03 -4.54 14.37
N VAL A 104 -13.57 -4.94 13.21
CA VAL A 104 -15.01 -4.76 12.96
C VAL A 104 -15.83 -5.88 13.59
N LEU A 105 -15.46 -7.13 13.34
CA LEU A 105 -16.22 -8.32 13.78
C LEU A 105 -15.46 -9.21 14.78
N SER A 106 -14.29 -8.77 15.26
CA SER A 106 -13.38 -9.54 16.11
C SER A 106 -12.88 -10.84 15.47
N ALA A 107 -12.97 -10.95 14.14
CA ALA A 107 -12.44 -12.07 13.39
C ALA A 107 -11.37 -11.53 12.45
N LEU A 108 -10.15 -12.04 12.63
CA LEU A 108 -9.08 -11.88 11.67
C LEU A 108 -9.54 -12.47 10.33
N TYR A 109 -9.06 -11.91 9.23
CA TYR A 109 -9.45 -12.35 7.90
C TYR A 109 -8.24 -12.44 6.99
N SER A 110 -8.07 -13.59 6.35
CA SER A 110 -7.10 -13.79 5.28
C SER A 110 -7.74 -14.71 4.26
N SER A 111 -7.70 -14.33 2.99
CA SER A 111 -8.25 -15.11 1.88
C SER A 111 -7.48 -14.78 0.60
N GLY A 112 -7.96 -15.29 -0.53
CA GLY A 112 -7.34 -15.04 -1.83
C GLY A 112 -6.21 -16.01 -2.14
N THR A 113 -5.69 -15.87 -3.36
CA THR A 113 -4.56 -16.66 -3.85
C THR A 113 -3.37 -15.75 -4.11
N GLU A 114 -3.20 -15.31 -5.35
CA GLU A 114 -2.16 -14.37 -5.75
C GLU A 114 -2.84 -13.21 -6.44
N PHE A 115 -2.27 -12.01 -6.28
CA PHE A 115 -2.90 -10.80 -6.73
C PHE A 115 -3.26 -10.83 -8.23
N GLU A 116 -2.36 -11.40 -9.05
CA GLU A 116 -2.54 -11.50 -10.49
C GLU A 116 -3.61 -12.51 -10.92
N ASN A 117 -3.90 -13.53 -10.10
CA ASN A 117 -4.88 -14.57 -10.45
C ASN A 117 -6.32 -14.11 -10.29
N ASP A 118 -6.53 -13.12 -9.42
CA ASP A 118 -7.85 -12.59 -9.07
C ASP A 118 -8.15 -11.26 -9.79
N MET A 119 -7.18 -10.67 -10.50
CA MET A 119 -7.37 -9.49 -11.34
C MET A 119 -8.18 -9.83 -12.61
N MET A 120 -9.09 -8.94 -12.99
CA MET A 120 -9.91 -9.04 -14.20
C MET A 120 -9.61 -7.89 -15.18
N ASP A 121 -9.97 -8.07 -16.45
CA ASP A 121 -9.83 -7.02 -17.48
C ASP A 121 -10.76 -5.85 -17.16
N PRO A 122 -10.25 -4.61 -16.94
CA PRO A 122 -11.11 -3.46 -16.66
C PRO A 122 -12.00 -3.05 -17.85
N ASN A 123 -11.74 -3.55 -19.06
CA ASN A 123 -12.57 -3.29 -20.24
C ASN A 123 -13.77 -4.25 -20.35
N MET A 124 -13.87 -5.26 -19.50
CA MET A 124 -15.00 -6.18 -19.55
C MET A 124 -16.30 -5.49 -19.09
N GLY A 125 -17.43 -5.97 -19.59
CA GLY A 125 -18.74 -5.63 -19.04
C GLY A 125 -18.86 -6.11 -17.60
N SER A 126 -19.61 -5.39 -16.78
CA SER A 126 -19.85 -5.77 -15.38
C SER A 126 -20.54 -7.14 -15.25
N SER A 127 -21.23 -7.59 -16.30
CA SER A 127 -21.90 -8.90 -16.38
C SER A 127 -21.07 -10.02 -17.01
N HIS A 128 -19.89 -9.72 -17.56
CA HIS A 128 -19.11 -10.71 -18.33
C HIS A 128 -18.35 -11.72 -17.48
N GLY A 129 -18.21 -11.47 -16.18
CA GLY A 129 -17.49 -12.36 -15.28
C GLY A 129 -18.36 -13.52 -14.80
N HIS A 130 -17.72 -14.56 -14.29
CA HIS A 130 -18.44 -15.68 -13.67
C HIS A 130 -18.90 -15.31 -12.26
N ASN A 131 -20.01 -14.61 -12.16
CA ASN A 131 -20.56 -14.12 -10.90
C ASN A 131 -21.88 -14.83 -10.55
N ASN A 132 -22.05 -15.18 -9.28
CA ASN A 132 -23.31 -15.70 -8.75
C ASN A 132 -23.76 -14.99 -7.46
N ASP A 133 -22.93 -14.07 -6.91
CA ASP A 133 -23.24 -13.38 -5.66
C ASP A 133 -23.31 -11.84 -5.76
N GLY A 134 -23.74 -11.34 -6.92
CA GLY A 134 -23.77 -9.90 -7.19
C GLY A 134 -22.36 -9.29 -7.27
N ILE A 135 -22.29 -8.00 -7.52
CA ILE A 135 -21.03 -7.27 -7.67
C ILE A 135 -21.02 -6.05 -6.77
N THR A 136 -19.82 -5.60 -6.41
CA THR A 136 -19.58 -4.33 -5.74
C THR A 136 -18.98 -3.34 -6.75
N ILE A 137 -19.47 -2.11 -6.76
CA ILE A 137 -18.90 -1.04 -7.59
C ILE A 137 -18.49 0.10 -6.66
N LEU A 138 -17.27 0.58 -6.82
CA LEU A 138 -16.63 1.59 -5.98
C LEU A 138 -16.24 2.78 -6.86
N ASP A 139 -16.77 3.96 -6.57
CA ASP A 139 -16.38 5.20 -7.24
C ASP A 139 -15.31 5.89 -6.40
N ILE A 140 -14.15 6.11 -7.02
CA ILE A 140 -12.99 6.74 -6.40
C ILE A 140 -12.60 8.05 -7.08
N THR A 141 -13.49 8.64 -7.85
CA THR A 141 -13.24 9.91 -8.57
C THR A 141 -12.66 10.97 -7.62
N ASP A 142 -13.18 11.05 -6.39
CA ASP A 142 -12.48 11.67 -5.27
C ASP A 142 -12.15 10.63 -4.18
N PRO A 143 -10.87 10.30 -3.96
CA PRO A 143 -10.46 9.36 -2.90
C PRO A 143 -10.83 9.81 -1.48
N SER A 144 -11.06 11.10 -1.22
CA SER A 144 -11.54 11.58 0.09
C SER A 144 -13.04 11.36 0.31
N ALA A 145 -13.82 11.28 -0.77
CA ALA A 145 -15.27 11.12 -0.74
C ALA A 145 -15.71 9.96 -1.67
N PRO A 146 -15.27 8.72 -1.40
CA PRO A 146 -15.61 7.59 -2.24
C PRO A 146 -17.11 7.25 -2.13
N ALA A 147 -17.68 6.70 -3.19
CA ALA A 147 -19.06 6.21 -3.23
C ALA A 147 -19.10 4.71 -3.54
N TYR A 148 -20.21 4.06 -3.24
CA TYR A 148 -20.38 2.63 -3.50
C TYR A 148 -21.77 2.28 -4.03
N CYS A 149 -21.89 1.10 -4.63
CA CYS A 149 -23.16 0.37 -4.65
C CYS A 149 -22.91 -1.13 -4.78
N PHE A 150 -23.94 -1.92 -4.45
CA PHE A 150 -24.00 -3.34 -4.80
C PHE A 150 -24.97 -3.53 -5.95
N VAL A 151 -24.72 -4.47 -6.85
CA VAL A 151 -25.60 -4.75 -7.98
C VAL A 151 -25.83 -6.24 -8.10
N SER A 152 -27.08 -6.65 -8.27
CA SER A 152 -27.41 -8.01 -8.68
C SER A 152 -27.26 -8.11 -10.19
N ILE A 153 -26.39 -9.02 -10.64
CA ILE A 153 -26.24 -9.37 -12.04
C ILE A 153 -26.62 -10.84 -12.17
N HIS A 154 -27.71 -11.12 -12.90
CA HIS A 154 -28.28 -12.46 -13.02
C HIS A 154 -28.86 -13.03 -11.70
N GLY A 155 -29.41 -12.16 -10.84
CA GLY A 155 -29.91 -12.54 -9.52
C GLY A 155 -28.82 -12.61 -8.45
N LEU A 156 -29.24 -13.00 -7.24
CA LEU A 156 -28.36 -13.33 -6.12
C LEU A 156 -28.70 -14.76 -5.71
N GLU A 157 -27.72 -15.59 -5.36
CA GLU A 157 -27.98 -16.94 -4.80
C GLU A 157 -28.66 -16.90 -3.41
N ALA A 158 -28.96 -15.71 -2.89
CA ALA A 158 -29.85 -15.50 -1.76
C ALA A 158 -31.23 -16.15 -2.00
N ALA A 159 -31.61 -17.10 -1.16
CA ALA A 159 -32.76 -17.99 -1.33
C ALA A 159 -34.12 -17.31 -1.63
N ASN A 160 -34.28 -16.02 -1.30
CA ASN A 160 -35.53 -15.27 -1.46
C ASN A 160 -35.35 -13.92 -2.17
N TYR A 161 -34.28 -13.73 -2.94
CA TYR A 161 -34.09 -12.46 -3.64
C TYR A 161 -35.09 -12.29 -4.79
N GLN A 162 -35.85 -11.19 -4.77
CA GLN A 162 -36.80 -10.79 -5.81
C GLN A 162 -36.48 -9.38 -6.35
N GLY A 163 -35.25 -8.90 -6.17
CA GLY A 163 -34.86 -7.57 -6.62
C GLY A 163 -34.68 -7.50 -8.15
N ARG A 164 -34.41 -6.29 -8.64
CA ARG A 164 -34.17 -6.03 -10.06
C ARG A 164 -32.68 -6.17 -10.35
N ASP A 165 -32.35 -6.87 -11.43
CA ASP A 165 -30.99 -6.89 -11.96
C ASP A 165 -30.58 -5.49 -12.45
N PHE A 166 -29.29 -5.18 -12.42
CA PHE A 166 -28.70 -3.92 -12.91
C PHE A 166 -29.26 -2.65 -12.24
N VAL A 167 -29.65 -2.75 -10.96
CA VAL A 167 -30.06 -1.62 -10.12
C VAL A 167 -29.14 -1.51 -8.89
N PRO A 168 -28.55 -0.32 -8.61
CA PRO A 168 -27.80 -0.02 -7.41
C PRO A 168 -28.58 -0.34 -6.15
N MET A 169 -27.93 -1.06 -5.24
CA MET A 169 -28.45 -1.41 -3.92
C MET A 169 -27.54 -0.84 -2.83
N ALA A 170 -28.15 -0.36 -1.76
CA ALA A 170 -27.43 0.02 -0.56
C ALA A 170 -26.91 -1.21 0.20
N ALA A 171 -25.95 -0.99 1.10
CA ALA A 171 -25.34 -2.04 1.93
C ALA A 171 -26.39 -2.86 2.69
N LYS A 172 -27.44 -2.19 3.20
CA LYS A 172 -28.54 -2.85 3.90
C LYS A 172 -29.29 -3.84 3.00
N ASP A 173 -29.65 -3.44 1.79
CA ASP A 173 -30.48 -4.25 0.91
C ASP A 173 -29.72 -5.48 0.42
N TYR A 174 -28.46 -5.28 0.00
CA TYR A 174 -27.58 -6.40 -0.38
C TYR A 174 -27.36 -7.37 0.78
N CYS A 175 -26.95 -6.87 1.96
CA CYS A 175 -26.65 -7.73 3.10
C CYS A 175 -27.89 -8.50 3.59
N ARG A 176 -29.07 -7.86 3.58
CA ARG A 176 -30.33 -8.48 4.00
C ARG A 176 -30.93 -9.44 2.99
N ALA A 177 -30.55 -9.36 1.71
CA ALA A 177 -30.87 -10.40 0.76
C ALA A 177 -30.25 -11.74 1.19
N TYR A 178 -28.95 -11.75 1.54
CA TYR A 178 -28.24 -12.94 2.01
C TYR A 178 -28.56 -13.36 3.44
N LEU A 179 -28.70 -12.37 4.32
CA LEU A 179 -28.82 -12.57 5.76
C LEU A 179 -30.10 -11.88 6.28
N PRO A 180 -31.29 -12.45 5.99
CA PRO A 180 -32.55 -11.91 6.47
C PRO A 180 -32.55 -11.73 7.98
N ALA A 181 -33.19 -10.66 8.46
CA ALA A 181 -33.28 -10.38 9.89
C ALA A 181 -33.99 -11.55 10.60
N PRO A 182 -33.37 -12.17 11.63
CA PRO A 182 -34.00 -13.25 12.36
C PRO A 182 -35.25 -12.77 13.08
N ALA A 183 -36.27 -13.64 13.20
CA ALA A 183 -37.48 -13.29 13.92
C ALA A 183 -37.15 -12.96 15.40
N PRO A 184 -37.83 -11.96 16.04
CA PRO A 184 -37.51 -11.53 17.40
C PRO A 184 -37.52 -12.66 18.44
N ALA A 185 -38.35 -13.68 18.24
CA ALA A 185 -38.41 -14.85 19.11
C ALA A 185 -37.12 -15.70 19.09
N VAL A 186 -36.42 -15.76 17.95
CA VAL A 186 -35.16 -16.51 17.81
C VAL A 186 -34.01 -15.76 18.47
N LEU A 187 -33.94 -14.44 18.28
CA LEU A 187 -32.95 -13.56 18.93
C LEU A 187 -33.03 -13.60 20.47
N LYS A 188 -34.22 -13.78 21.03
CA LYS A 188 -34.41 -13.95 22.48
C LYS A 188 -33.84 -15.27 23.01
N LYS A 189 -33.84 -16.32 22.18
CA LYS A 189 -33.44 -17.69 22.59
C LYS A 189 -32.01 -18.04 22.21
N ASN A 190 -31.46 -17.46 21.13
CA ASN A 190 -30.18 -17.85 20.57
C ASN A 190 -29.13 -16.72 20.69
N LYS A 191 -28.18 -16.87 21.63
CA LYS A 191 -27.09 -15.91 21.85
C LYS A 191 -26.19 -15.76 20.62
N LYS A 192 -25.94 -16.83 19.86
CA LYS A 192 -25.10 -16.81 18.66
C LYS A 192 -25.75 -15.95 17.57
N GLU A 193 -27.02 -16.21 17.27
CA GLU A 193 -27.76 -15.39 16.29
C GLU A 193 -27.87 -13.94 16.71
N ARG A 194 -28.07 -13.65 18.01
CA ARG A 194 -28.06 -12.27 18.50
C ARG A 194 -26.73 -11.57 18.26
N ARG A 195 -25.60 -12.26 18.45
CA ARG A 195 -24.26 -11.73 18.15
C ARG A 195 -24.09 -11.52 16.65
N THR A 196 -24.48 -12.51 15.83
CA THR A 196 -24.43 -12.41 14.36
C THR A 196 -25.26 -11.24 13.83
N GLU A 197 -26.50 -11.08 14.32
CA GLU A 197 -27.38 -9.98 13.94
C GLU A 197 -26.82 -8.61 14.36
N ALA A 198 -26.21 -8.51 15.55
CA ALA A 198 -25.53 -7.30 15.99
C ALA A 198 -24.34 -6.95 15.08
N ASN A 199 -23.55 -7.96 14.70
CA ASN A 199 -22.43 -7.84 13.77
C ASN A 199 -22.89 -7.37 12.38
N ILE A 200 -23.97 -7.95 11.85
CA ILE A 200 -24.56 -7.55 10.57
C ILE A 200 -25.03 -6.09 10.63
N LYS A 201 -25.77 -5.70 11.68
CA LYS A 201 -26.21 -4.30 11.84
C LYS A 201 -25.03 -3.34 11.93
N LYS A 202 -24.00 -3.68 12.70
CA LYS A 202 -22.76 -2.88 12.81
C LYS A 202 -22.09 -2.73 11.45
N THR A 203 -22.04 -3.80 10.65
CA THR A 203 -21.42 -3.78 9.32
C THR A 203 -22.21 -2.93 8.32
N ILE A 204 -23.55 -3.02 8.33
CA ILE A 204 -24.41 -2.16 7.50
C ILE A 204 -24.21 -0.68 7.87
N ALA A 205 -24.15 -0.36 9.17
CA ALA A 205 -24.00 1.01 9.66
C ALA A 205 -22.68 1.69 9.26
N LEU A 206 -21.66 0.92 8.83
CA LEU A 206 -20.41 1.48 8.30
C LEU A 206 -20.61 2.29 7.02
N PHE A 207 -21.77 2.15 6.37
CA PHE A 207 -22.09 2.80 5.10
C PHE A 207 -23.18 3.87 5.23
N ASP A 208 -23.62 4.21 6.44
CA ASP A 208 -24.67 5.20 6.67
C ASP A 208 -24.27 6.60 6.13
N ASP A 209 -22.98 6.93 6.19
CA ASP A 209 -22.42 8.19 5.72
C ASP A 209 -21.67 8.08 4.38
N VAL A 210 -21.79 6.94 3.67
CA VAL A 210 -21.11 6.74 2.39
C VAL A 210 -22.13 6.90 1.25
N PRO A 211 -21.89 7.79 0.28
CA PRO A 211 -22.84 8.04 -0.80
C PRO A 211 -23.04 6.80 -1.69
N LEU A 212 -24.28 6.63 -2.16
CA LEU A 212 -24.64 5.60 -3.13
C LEU A 212 -24.33 6.08 -4.56
N ILE A 213 -23.71 5.23 -5.37
CA ILE A 213 -23.48 5.50 -6.80
C ILE A 213 -24.83 5.58 -7.53
N LYS A 214 -24.99 6.62 -8.35
CA LYS A 214 -26.20 6.85 -9.15
C LYS A 214 -26.26 5.88 -10.34
N GLN A 215 -27.47 5.52 -10.78
CA GLN A 215 -27.69 4.71 -11.99
C GLN A 215 -27.06 5.33 -13.25
N SER A 216 -27.08 6.67 -13.36
CA SER A 216 -26.44 7.40 -14.46
C SER A 216 -24.94 7.17 -14.54
N SER A 217 -24.24 7.15 -13.40
CA SER A 217 -22.81 6.83 -13.35
C SER A 217 -22.51 5.43 -13.88
N LEU A 218 -23.38 4.44 -13.59
CA LEU A 218 -23.23 3.07 -14.09
C LEU A 218 -23.56 2.96 -15.59
N ALA A 219 -24.59 3.68 -16.07
CA ALA A 219 -24.92 3.78 -17.49
C ALA A 219 -23.82 4.47 -18.29
N GLU A 220 -23.09 5.40 -17.69
CA GLU A 220 -21.93 6.04 -18.29
C GLU A 220 -20.72 5.08 -18.37
N ALA A 221 -20.48 4.29 -17.32
CA ALA A 221 -19.39 3.30 -17.28
C ALA A 221 -19.64 2.08 -18.19
N TRP A 222 -20.88 1.57 -18.23
CA TRP A 222 -21.28 0.38 -18.99
C TRP A 222 -22.62 0.60 -19.72
N PRO A 223 -22.63 1.39 -20.81
CA PRO A 223 -23.86 1.80 -21.50
C PRO A 223 -24.67 0.66 -22.13
N ALA A 224 -24.04 -0.47 -22.42
CA ALA A 224 -24.73 -1.65 -22.96
C ALA A 224 -25.53 -2.43 -21.89
N GLU A 225 -25.18 -2.27 -20.61
CA GLU A 225 -25.72 -3.07 -19.51
C GLU A 225 -26.73 -2.28 -18.67
N TYR A 226 -26.41 -1.03 -18.34
CA TYR A 226 -27.26 -0.18 -17.51
C TYR A 226 -28.07 0.79 -18.36
N ARG A 227 -29.39 0.68 -18.28
CA ARG A 227 -30.31 1.58 -18.98
C ARG A 227 -30.83 2.64 -18.02
N LEU A 228 -30.95 3.87 -18.52
CA LEU A 228 -31.71 4.93 -17.87
C LEU A 228 -33.16 4.83 -18.33
N GLU A 229 -34.09 4.79 -17.37
CA GLU A 229 -35.50 5.00 -17.67
C GLU A 229 -35.66 6.42 -18.24
N GLU A 230 -36.57 6.61 -19.21
CA GLU A 230 -36.74 7.91 -19.88
C GLU A 230 -37.03 9.05 -18.90
N SER A 231 -37.70 8.74 -17.77
CA SER A 231 -37.99 9.70 -16.70
C SER A 231 -36.76 10.21 -15.94
N ASP A 232 -35.64 9.49 -15.98
CA ASP A 232 -34.42 9.86 -15.26
C ASP A 232 -33.46 10.69 -16.14
N LYS A 233 -33.67 10.69 -17.46
CA LYS A 233 -32.87 11.48 -18.41
C LYS A 233 -33.06 12.99 -18.18
N ASP A 234 -34.29 13.42 -17.88
CA ASP A 234 -34.62 14.83 -17.69
C ASP A 234 -34.15 15.41 -16.34
N LYS A 235 -33.73 14.56 -15.39
CA LYS A 235 -33.22 15.00 -14.07
C LYS A 235 -31.69 14.96 -13.95
N GLY A 236 -31.01 14.31 -14.89
CA GLY A 236 -29.59 13.99 -14.77
C GLY A 236 -28.62 15.11 -15.14
N GLU A 237 -29.06 16.14 -15.88
CA GLU A 237 -28.14 17.14 -16.45
C GLU A 237 -27.93 18.39 -15.57
N ASP A 238 -28.84 18.71 -14.65
CA ASP A 238 -28.79 19.99 -13.89
C ASP A 238 -28.39 19.87 -12.40
N GLU A 239 -28.40 18.67 -11.80
CA GLU A 239 -28.15 18.50 -10.35
C GLU A 239 -26.72 18.17 -9.96
N ASP A 240 -25.82 17.95 -10.91
CA ASP A 240 -24.38 17.78 -10.63
C ASP A 240 -23.61 19.11 -10.74
N ALA A 241 -24.25 20.22 -10.36
CA ALA A 241 -23.51 21.44 -10.02
C ALA A 241 -22.58 21.12 -8.84
N PRO A 242 -21.30 21.54 -8.85
CA PRO A 242 -20.35 21.20 -7.80
C PRO A 242 -20.76 21.92 -6.51
N ALA A 243 -21.52 21.23 -5.65
CA ALA A 243 -22.08 21.78 -4.43
C ALA A 243 -21.04 22.02 -3.32
N GLU A 244 -19.74 21.79 -3.55
CA GLU A 244 -18.69 22.00 -2.54
C GLU A 244 -17.49 22.85 -2.99
N GLU A 245 -17.43 23.29 -4.26
CA GLU A 245 -16.33 24.18 -4.69
C GLU A 245 -16.56 25.65 -4.31
N ALA A 246 -17.77 26.01 -3.88
CA ALA A 246 -18.12 27.38 -3.49
C ALA A 246 -17.70 27.77 -2.05
N GLU A 247 -17.41 26.82 -1.15
CA GLU A 247 -17.01 27.12 0.23
C GLU A 247 -15.49 27.14 0.47
N ARG A 248 -14.68 26.78 -0.54
CA ARG A 248 -13.21 26.82 -0.46
C ARG A 248 -12.55 27.79 -1.44
N ALA A 249 -13.30 28.72 -2.03
CA ALA A 249 -12.68 29.84 -2.72
C ALA A 249 -11.89 30.67 -1.67
N PRO A 250 -10.54 30.73 -1.75
CA PRO A 250 -9.81 31.69 -0.94
C PRO A 250 -10.40 33.06 -1.24
N LYS A 251 -10.78 33.82 -0.21
CA LYS A 251 -11.31 35.18 -0.38
C LYS A 251 -10.34 35.90 -1.31
N ALA A 252 -10.79 36.24 -2.52
CA ALA A 252 -9.93 36.77 -3.58
C ALA A 252 -9.11 38.00 -3.13
N SER A 253 -9.52 38.68 -2.05
CA SER A 253 -8.78 39.76 -1.42
C SER A 253 -7.46 39.36 -0.76
N ASP A 254 -7.35 38.17 -0.15
CA ASP A 254 -6.13 37.76 0.55
C ASP A 254 -5.01 37.38 -0.43
N ASP A 255 -5.37 36.84 -1.61
CA ASP A 255 -4.40 36.44 -2.64
C ASP A 255 -3.70 37.65 -3.27
N VAL A 256 -4.44 38.76 -3.46
CA VAL A 256 -3.89 40.02 -3.98
C VAL A 256 -2.87 40.64 -3.02
N LEU A 257 -3.17 40.64 -1.71
CA LEU A 257 -2.26 41.19 -0.69
C LEU A 257 -0.98 40.35 -0.56
N VAL A 258 -1.12 39.02 -0.53
CA VAL A 258 0.01 38.09 -0.50
C VAL A 258 0.90 38.26 -1.74
N THR A 259 0.29 38.35 -2.92
CA THR A 259 1.01 38.57 -4.17
C THR A 259 1.76 39.90 -4.17
N ALA A 260 1.12 40.99 -3.70
CA ALA A 260 1.77 42.28 -3.58
C ALA A 260 2.94 42.28 -2.58
N ALA A 261 2.80 41.56 -1.47
CA ALA A 261 3.87 41.40 -0.48
C ALA A 261 5.07 40.63 -1.04
N ILE A 262 4.83 39.55 -1.79
CA ILE A 262 5.89 38.79 -2.49
C ILE A 262 6.59 39.67 -3.52
N ALA A 263 5.83 40.42 -4.33
CA ALA A 263 6.40 41.34 -5.32
C ALA A 263 7.27 42.42 -4.66
N ALA A 264 6.83 42.98 -3.53
CA ALA A 264 7.61 43.95 -2.78
C ALA A 264 8.91 43.36 -2.23
N LEU A 265 8.90 42.11 -1.75
CA LEU A 265 10.11 41.40 -1.31
C LEU A 265 11.13 41.24 -2.42
N ILE A 266 10.67 40.80 -3.60
CA ILE A 266 11.53 40.63 -4.78
C ILE A 266 12.18 41.97 -5.19
N GLN A 267 11.48 43.09 -4.97
CA GLN A 267 11.99 44.43 -5.28
C GLN A 267 12.89 45.03 -4.19
N GLY A 268 13.30 44.25 -3.18
CA GLY A 268 14.15 44.72 -2.07
C GLY A 268 13.38 45.50 -0.99
N GLY A 269 12.08 45.27 -0.87
CA GLY A 269 11.23 45.88 0.14
C GLY A 269 11.57 45.44 1.58
N ASP A 270 11.13 46.25 2.54
CA ASP A 270 11.32 46.02 3.98
C ASP A 270 10.68 44.70 4.46
N SER A 271 11.52 43.75 4.88
CA SER A 271 11.12 42.44 5.40
C SER A 271 10.24 42.51 6.65
N GLY A 272 10.30 43.62 7.40
CA GLY A 272 9.50 43.82 8.62
C GLY A 272 7.99 43.81 8.36
N LYS A 273 7.55 44.20 7.16
CA LYS A 273 6.11 44.18 6.80
C LYS A 273 5.55 42.77 6.60
N ILE A 274 6.40 41.79 6.28
CA ILE A 274 6.00 40.40 6.06
C ILE A 274 5.81 39.67 7.38
N GLU A 275 6.49 40.08 8.46
CA GLU A 275 6.30 39.47 9.77
C GLU A 275 4.84 39.55 10.23
N GLY A 276 4.16 40.68 9.97
CA GLY A 276 2.74 40.84 10.25
C GLY A 276 1.84 39.87 9.46
N VAL A 277 2.25 39.48 8.25
CA VAL A 277 1.53 38.50 7.41
C VAL A 277 1.77 37.08 7.92
N LEU A 278 3.00 36.76 8.31
CA LEU A 278 3.38 35.43 8.82
C LEU A 278 2.77 35.11 10.18
N LEU A 279 2.44 36.13 11.00
CA LEU A 279 1.72 35.95 12.25
C LEU A 279 0.28 35.43 12.07
N GLN A 280 -0.30 35.56 10.87
CA GLN A 280 -1.66 35.11 10.59
C GLN A 280 -1.65 33.75 9.91
N ARG A 281 -2.13 32.71 10.60
CA ARG A 281 -2.11 31.30 10.13
C ARG A 281 -2.69 31.12 8.72
N ASP A 282 -3.87 31.67 8.45
CA ASP A 282 -4.54 31.53 7.15
C ASP A 282 -3.73 32.17 6.02
N ARG A 283 -3.13 33.33 6.30
CA ARG A 283 -2.29 34.04 5.33
C ARG A 283 -0.95 33.37 5.11
N ARG A 284 -0.40 32.69 6.12
CA ARG A 284 0.84 31.93 6.00
C ARG A 284 0.69 30.79 4.98
N ASN A 285 -0.42 30.05 5.03
CA ASN A 285 -0.70 28.98 4.06
C ASN A 285 -0.86 29.53 2.62
N ALA A 286 -1.57 30.64 2.47
CA ALA A 286 -1.70 31.32 1.18
C ALA A 286 -0.32 31.81 0.67
N PHE A 287 0.47 32.42 1.55
CA PHE A 287 1.82 32.89 1.27
C PHE A 287 2.75 31.76 0.82
N ARG A 288 2.76 30.63 1.55
CA ARG A 288 3.47 29.40 1.16
C ARG A 288 3.06 28.93 -0.23
N THR A 289 1.76 28.82 -0.46
CA THR A 289 1.20 28.35 -1.73
C THR A 289 1.60 29.25 -2.90
N GLN A 290 1.61 30.57 -2.71
CA GLN A 290 2.03 31.52 -3.74
C GLN A 290 3.55 31.50 -3.96
N LEU A 291 4.35 31.37 -2.90
CA LEU A 291 5.80 31.21 -3.03
C LEU A 291 6.15 29.96 -3.86
N CYS A 292 5.52 28.81 -3.57
CA CYS A 292 5.76 27.57 -4.31
C CYS A 292 5.30 27.64 -5.79
N LYS A 293 4.47 28.62 -6.18
CA LYS A 293 4.03 28.80 -7.58
C LYS A 293 5.00 29.63 -8.42
N LEU A 294 5.97 30.32 -7.82
CA LEU A 294 6.93 31.15 -8.56
C LEU A 294 7.79 30.27 -9.46
N ARG A 295 8.05 30.74 -10.70
CA ARG A 295 8.86 30.04 -11.71
C ARG A 295 9.67 31.04 -12.55
N PRO A 296 11.02 31.04 -12.49
CA PRO A 296 11.86 30.34 -11.52
C PRO A 296 11.63 30.84 -10.09
N PHE A 297 12.11 30.09 -9.09
CA PHE A 297 12.03 30.49 -7.70
C PHE A 297 13.17 31.49 -7.38
N PRO A 298 12.91 32.70 -6.86
CA PRO A 298 13.96 33.66 -6.51
C PRO A 298 14.75 33.24 -5.26
N ASP A 299 16.09 33.30 -5.30
CA ASP A 299 16.97 32.93 -4.19
C ASP A 299 16.70 33.75 -2.93
N GLU A 300 16.36 35.03 -3.09
CA GLU A 300 16.09 35.96 -2.00
C GLU A 300 14.88 35.54 -1.15
N LEU A 301 13.99 34.68 -1.70
CA LEU A 301 12.78 34.22 -1.03
C LEU A 301 12.96 32.90 -0.26
N ALA A 302 14.07 32.18 -0.46
CA ALA A 302 14.31 30.90 0.22
C ALA A 302 14.33 31.03 1.76
N PRO A 303 14.97 32.05 2.37
CA PRO A 303 14.94 32.25 3.82
C PRO A 303 13.53 32.52 4.37
N PHE A 304 12.68 33.18 3.58
CA PHE A 304 11.30 33.45 3.98
C PHE A 304 10.45 32.18 3.93
N LEU A 305 10.65 31.34 2.93
CA LEU A 305 9.99 30.05 2.85
C LEU A 305 10.41 29.13 4.01
N ALA A 306 11.70 29.10 4.35
CA ALA A 306 12.18 28.38 5.53
C ALA A 306 11.53 28.90 6.84
N LYS A 307 11.41 30.23 6.98
CA LYS A 307 10.73 30.86 8.13
C LYS A 307 9.26 30.45 8.21
N VAL A 308 8.56 30.42 7.07
CA VAL A 308 7.16 29.97 6.98
C VAL A 308 7.02 28.55 7.54
N PHE A 309 7.84 27.60 7.09
CA PHE A 309 7.79 26.21 7.56
C PHE A 309 8.16 26.06 9.04
N ARG A 310 9.13 26.83 9.55
CA ARG A 310 9.49 26.81 10.97
C ARG A 310 8.34 27.22 11.89
N GLU A 311 7.54 28.19 11.45
CA GLU A 311 6.45 28.74 12.25
C GLU A 311 5.18 27.90 12.16
N GLU A 312 5.07 26.98 11.20
CA GLU A 312 3.94 26.05 11.10
C GLU A 312 3.88 25.07 12.28
N GLU A 313 2.66 24.76 12.71
CA GLU A 313 2.41 23.82 13.80
C GLU A 313 2.89 22.40 13.46
N ASP A 314 2.84 22.03 12.18
CA ASP A 314 3.28 20.73 11.67
C ASP A 314 4.56 20.86 10.82
N ASN A 315 5.61 21.41 11.41
CA ASN A 315 6.92 21.55 10.77
C ASN A 315 7.63 20.20 10.47
N LYS A 316 6.98 19.08 10.77
CA LYS A 316 7.42 17.73 10.43
C LYS A 316 7.06 17.35 9.00
N TYR A 317 6.00 17.94 8.45
CA TYR A 317 5.54 17.72 7.09
C TYR A 317 5.89 18.94 6.22
N VAL A 318 6.89 18.78 5.35
CA VAL A 318 7.33 19.84 4.43
C VAL A 318 6.86 19.51 3.02
N ASP A 319 5.86 20.24 2.56
CA ASP A 319 5.31 20.11 1.21
C ASP A 319 5.83 21.19 0.26
N LEU A 320 6.66 20.76 -0.68
CA LEU A 320 7.25 21.57 -1.74
C LEU A 320 6.80 21.09 -3.12
N ALA A 321 5.68 20.35 -3.20
CA ALA A 321 5.19 19.82 -4.45
C ALA A 321 4.86 20.95 -5.46
N GLY A 322 5.24 20.73 -6.72
CA GLY A 322 5.02 21.68 -7.82
C GLY A 322 5.90 22.93 -7.79
N SER A 323 6.77 23.08 -6.79
CA SER A 323 7.74 24.17 -6.69
C SER A 323 8.78 24.11 -7.81
N SER A 324 9.46 25.23 -8.04
CA SER A 324 10.65 25.31 -8.90
C SER A 324 11.94 25.51 -8.10
N LEU A 325 11.99 24.98 -6.88
CA LEU A 325 13.19 25.02 -6.05
C LEU A 325 14.25 24.10 -6.64
N ASP A 326 15.46 24.62 -6.82
CA ASP A 326 16.61 23.83 -7.27
C ASP A 326 17.37 23.17 -6.11
N THR A 327 18.45 22.44 -6.42
CA THR A 327 19.27 21.77 -5.42
C THR A 327 19.88 22.74 -4.39
N ASN A 328 20.40 23.88 -4.83
CA ASN A 328 21.08 24.82 -3.95
C ASN A 328 20.09 25.46 -2.97
N GLN A 329 18.91 25.85 -3.48
CA GLN A 329 17.84 26.43 -2.68
C GLN A 329 17.33 25.43 -1.65
N LEU A 330 17.16 24.16 -2.01
CA LEU A 330 16.79 23.11 -1.06
C LEU A 330 17.87 22.88 0.01
N CYS A 331 19.16 22.88 -0.36
CA CYS A 331 20.25 22.77 0.61
C CYS A 331 20.35 23.97 1.56
N GLN A 332 19.85 25.14 1.18
CA GLN A 332 19.75 26.29 2.08
C GLN A 332 18.50 26.22 2.97
N LEU A 333 17.37 25.79 2.40
CA LEU A 333 16.07 25.80 3.07
C LEU A 333 15.89 24.66 4.08
N LEU A 334 16.31 23.44 3.75
CA LEU A 334 15.99 22.24 4.53
C LEU A 334 16.71 22.18 5.89
N PRO A 335 18.00 22.55 6.03
CA PRO A 335 18.68 22.54 7.33
C PRO A 335 18.05 23.48 8.36
N GLU A 336 17.38 24.52 7.88
CA GLU A 336 16.67 25.49 8.72
C GLU A 336 15.38 24.92 9.35
N ILE A 337 14.95 23.73 8.93
CA ILE A 337 13.76 23.02 9.41
C ILE A 337 14.23 21.75 10.14
N GLN A 338 14.46 21.84 11.45
CA GLN A 338 15.18 20.80 12.22
C GLN A 338 14.44 19.45 12.37
N ALA A 339 13.14 19.42 12.07
CA ALA A 339 12.24 18.31 12.43
C ALA A 339 11.55 17.64 11.23
N VAL A 340 12.05 17.81 10.00
CA VAL A 340 11.40 17.23 8.81
C VAL A 340 11.38 15.69 8.91
N GLU A 341 10.17 15.13 9.07
CA GLU A 341 9.92 13.69 9.03
C GLU A 341 9.37 13.26 7.66
N VAL A 342 8.65 14.16 6.98
CA VAL A 342 8.07 13.92 5.65
C VAL A 342 8.44 15.06 4.72
N LEU A 343 9.02 14.73 3.58
CA LEU A 343 9.38 15.70 2.54
C LEU A 343 8.68 15.33 1.22
N ASN A 344 7.86 16.25 0.72
CA ASN A 344 7.21 16.11 -0.57
C ASN A 344 7.85 17.04 -1.61
N LEU A 345 8.46 16.45 -2.65
CA LEU A 345 9.09 17.15 -3.77
C LEU A 345 8.36 16.88 -5.10
N SER A 346 7.17 16.29 -5.06
CA SER A 346 6.42 15.84 -6.23
C SER A 346 6.25 16.96 -7.26
N LYS A 347 6.21 16.62 -8.56
CA LYS A 347 5.97 17.56 -9.67
C LYS A 347 7.00 18.71 -9.76
N ASN A 348 8.16 18.63 -9.10
CA ASN A 348 9.24 19.59 -9.25
C ASN A 348 10.22 19.12 -10.37
N PRO A 349 10.34 19.88 -11.48
CA PRO A 349 11.15 19.46 -12.63
C PRO A 349 12.65 19.68 -12.46
N TYR A 350 13.09 20.38 -11.42
CA TYR A 350 14.51 20.70 -11.15
C TYR A 350 15.18 19.67 -10.23
N ILE A 351 14.41 18.75 -9.65
CA ILE A 351 14.93 17.70 -8.77
C ILE A 351 15.46 16.53 -9.61
N ASN A 352 16.69 16.12 -9.31
CA ASN A 352 17.37 14.98 -9.92
C ASN A 352 18.04 14.10 -8.86
N THR A 353 18.65 12.99 -9.26
CA THR A 353 19.37 12.09 -8.33
C THR A 353 20.50 12.78 -7.58
N GLY A 354 21.22 13.70 -8.24
CA GLY A 354 22.24 14.54 -7.60
C GLY A 354 21.68 15.45 -6.50
N THR A 355 20.41 15.84 -6.59
CA THR A 355 19.71 16.57 -5.52
C THR A 355 19.51 15.67 -4.31
N LEU A 356 19.02 14.43 -4.51
CA LEU A 356 18.81 13.47 -3.42
C LEU A 356 20.11 13.17 -2.65
N LEU A 357 21.21 13.00 -3.37
CA LEU A 357 22.54 12.80 -2.78
C LEU A 357 22.99 13.94 -1.86
N GLN A 358 22.54 15.17 -2.13
CA GLN A 358 22.91 16.34 -1.36
C GLN A 358 21.98 16.58 -0.18
N ILE A 359 20.66 16.40 -0.36
CA ILE A 359 19.68 16.77 0.68
C ILE A 359 19.46 15.67 1.73
N LEU A 360 19.51 14.38 1.35
CA LEU A 360 19.22 13.28 2.29
C LEU A 360 20.18 13.25 3.49
N PRO A 361 21.51 13.44 3.33
CA PRO A 361 22.43 13.53 4.46
C PRO A 361 22.15 14.70 5.42
N GLN A 362 21.42 15.73 4.98
CA GLN A 362 21.09 16.91 5.78
C GLN A 362 19.81 16.72 6.59
N LEU A 363 19.06 15.64 6.35
CA LEU A 363 17.76 15.37 6.94
C LEU A 363 17.76 14.07 7.75
N PRO A 364 18.45 14.02 8.89
CA PRO A 364 18.59 12.78 9.68
C PRO A 364 17.26 12.26 10.25
N ASN A 365 16.26 13.13 10.40
CA ASN A 365 14.93 12.78 10.90
C ASN A 365 13.95 12.37 9.79
N LEU A 366 14.37 12.41 8.51
CA LEU A 366 13.49 12.10 7.40
C LEU A 366 13.09 10.63 7.46
N ARG A 367 11.78 10.39 7.41
CA ARG A 367 11.18 9.06 7.40
C ARG A 367 10.48 8.77 6.08
N ARG A 368 9.92 9.79 5.44
CA ARG A 368 9.19 9.64 4.18
C ARG A 368 9.62 10.67 3.15
N LEU A 369 9.89 10.19 1.94
CA LEU A 369 10.22 11.01 0.78
C LEU A 369 9.20 10.78 -0.33
N VAL A 370 8.57 11.83 -0.84
CA VAL A 370 7.58 11.77 -1.93
C VAL A 370 8.14 12.46 -3.19
N LEU A 371 8.19 11.72 -4.30
CA LEU A 371 8.86 12.09 -5.55
C LEU A 371 7.97 11.87 -6.79
N LEU A 372 6.65 12.03 -6.64
CA LEU A 372 5.70 11.71 -7.70
C LEU A 372 5.77 12.73 -8.83
N GLY A 373 6.00 12.28 -10.07
CA GLY A 373 6.05 13.17 -11.24
C GLY A 373 7.29 14.06 -11.31
N CYS A 374 8.39 13.70 -10.65
CA CYS A 374 9.68 14.40 -10.80
C CYS A 374 10.38 13.92 -12.08
N SER A 375 10.32 14.71 -13.15
CA SER A 375 10.89 14.32 -14.46
C SER A 375 12.41 14.10 -14.44
N GLY A 376 13.13 14.74 -13.52
CA GLY A 376 14.59 14.57 -13.36
C GLY A 376 15.00 13.32 -12.56
N ILE A 377 14.05 12.52 -12.07
CA ILE A 377 14.30 11.24 -11.39
C ILE A 377 13.49 10.15 -12.10
N PRO A 378 13.92 9.68 -13.28
CA PRO A 378 13.25 8.55 -13.92
C PRO A 378 13.48 7.25 -13.10
N PRO A 379 12.61 6.22 -13.24
CA PRO A 379 12.70 4.99 -12.46
C PRO A 379 14.06 4.28 -12.49
N HIS A 380 14.76 4.29 -13.63
CA HIS A 380 16.06 3.63 -13.76
C HIS A 380 17.17 4.35 -12.98
N ASP A 381 17.12 5.68 -12.89
CA ASP A 381 18.10 6.47 -12.15
C ASP A 381 17.91 6.31 -10.64
N LEU A 382 16.65 6.33 -10.17
CA LEU A 382 16.35 6.04 -8.76
C LEU A 382 16.75 4.60 -8.37
N LYS A 383 16.53 3.64 -9.27
CA LYS A 383 16.99 2.27 -9.06
C LYS A 383 18.52 2.20 -8.92
N ALA A 384 19.25 2.90 -9.79
CA ALA A 384 20.71 2.90 -9.77
C ALA A 384 21.28 3.49 -8.47
N ILE A 385 20.78 4.66 -8.04
CA ILE A 385 21.26 5.31 -6.81
C ILE A 385 20.92 4.52 -5.53
N ILE A 386 19.76 3.87 -5.46
CA ILE A 386 19.40 3.00 -4.32
C ILE A 386 20.30 1.75 -4.27
N ALA A 387 20.64 1.20 -5.43
CA ALA A 387 21.57 0.08 -5.52
C ALA A 387 23.01 0.48 -5.14
N GLU A 388 23.45 1.68 -5.52
CA GLU A 388 24.80 2.20 -5.23
C GLU A 388 24.97 2.66 -3.79
N LYS A 389 23.96 3.33 -3.22
CA LYS A 389 24.03 3.99 -1.90
C LYS A 389 22.80 3.67 -1.04
N PRO A 390 22.55 2.38 -0.72
CA PRO A 390 21.38 1.97 0.07
C PRO A 390 21.32 2.66 1.44
N GLU A 391 22.46 3.00 2.04
CA GLU A 391 22.55 3.66 3.34
C GLU A 391 21.88 5.04 3.41
N LEU A 392 21.72 5.72 2.27
CA LEU A 392 20.98 7.00 2.20
C LEU A 392 19.46 6.80 2.32
N PHE A 393 18.98 5.59 2.04
CA PHE A 393 17.56 5.27 1.93
C PHE A 393 17.09 4.31 3.02
N ASP A 394 17.99 3.53 3.61
CA ASP A 394 17.68 2.59 4.70
C ASP A 394 16.98 3.22 5.92
N PRO A 395 17.30 4.47 6.34
CA PRO A 395 16.56 5.13 7.41
C PRO A 395 15.10 5.45 7.05
N LEU A 396 14.76 5.53 5.76
CA LEU A 396 13.42 5.91 5.32
C LEU A 396 12.43 4.75 5.55
N ASP A 397 11.30 5.09 6.15
CA ASP A 397 10.13 4.22 6.22
C ASP A 397 9.51 4.03 4.82
N ALA A 398 9.52 5.08 4.00
CA ALA A 398 8.87 5.08 2.69
C ALA A 398 9.53 6.01 1.66
N ILE A 399 9.62 5.53 0.42
CA ILE A 399 9.97 6.33 -0.76
C ILE A 399 8.81 6.20 -1.74
N ILE A 400 8.04 7.27 -1.89
CA ILE A 400 6.87 7.29 -2.77
C ILE A 400 7.31 7.77 -4.15
N HIS A 401 7.46 6.81 -5.06
CA HIS A 401 7.92 7.04 -6.42
C HIS A 401 7.34 5.97 -7.35
N SER A 402 7.07 6.31 -8.62
CA SER A 402 6.44 5.40 -9.60
C SER A 402 7.16 4.04 -9.75
N LEU A 403 8.47 4.03 -9.54
CA LEU A 403 9.31 2.82 -9.45
C LEU A 403 8.75 1.76 -8.48
N PHE A 404 8.21 2.18 -7.34
CA PHE A 404 7.70 1.29 -6.27
C PHE A 404 6.18 1.10 -6.32
N LEU A 405 5.49 1.87 -7.14
CA LEU A 405 4.03 1.84 -7.26
C LEU A 405 3.57 0.93 -8.41
N SER A 406 4.50 0.35 -9.17
CA SER A 406 4.20 -0.55 -10.29
C SER A 406 4.55 -2.00 -9.97
N ARG A 407 3.81 -2.97 -10.55
CA ARG A 407 4.16 -4.40 -10.52
C ARG A 407 5.13 -4.78 -11.65
N ALA A 408 6.23 -4.04 -11.79
CA ALA A 408 7.23 -4.31 -12.82
C ALA A 408 7.75 -5.76 -12.77
N SER A 409 8.09 -6.33 -13.93
CA SER A 409 8.52 -7.75 -14.04
C SER A 409 9.85 -8.06 -13.34
N SER A 410 10.73 -7.06 -13.20
CA SER A 410 12.02 -7.18 -12.50
C SER A 410 12.01 -6.38 -11.20
N LEU A 411 12.82 -6.80 -10.22
CA LEU A 411 12.92 -6.09 -8.96
C LEU A 411 13.44 -4.66 -9.23
N PRO A 412 12.73 -3.62 -8.78
CA PRO A 412 13.16 -2.26 -9.02
C PRO A 412 14.33 -1.81 -8.13
N TYR A 413 14.75 -2.64 -7.18
CA TYR A 413 15.73 -2.33 -6.15
C TYR A 413 16.51 -3.59 -5.72
N ASN A 414 17.57 -3.40 -4.94
CA ASN A 414 18.33 -4.48 -4.32
C ASN A 414 17.83 -4.69 -2.88
N PRO A 415 16.84 -5.56 -2.65
CA PRO A 415 16.27 -5.75 -1.32
C PRO A 415 17.30 -6.29 -0.34
N ARG A 416 17.39 -5.65 0.82
CA ARG A 416 18.25 -6.10 1.93
C ARG A 416 17.50 -6.96 2.93
N PHE A 417 16.17 -6.91 2.94
CA PHE A 417 15.30 -7.74 3.77
C PHE A 417 14.22 -8.43 2.94
N ALA A 418 13.94 -9.68 3.27
CA ALA A 418 12.87 -10.47 2.68
C ALA A 418 12.11 -11.26 3.75
N ILE A 419 10.85 -11.59 3.47
CA ILE A 419 10.07 -12.58 4.22
C ILE A 419 9.91 -13.80 3.33
N ARG A 420 10.36 -14.96 3.81
CA ARG A 420 10.05 -16.25 3.21
C ARG A 420 8.89 -16.86 3.95
N TRP A 421 7.81 -17.12 3.23
CA TRP A 421 6.62 -17.76 3.78
C TRP A 421 6.42 -19.15 3.17
N VAL A 422 6.60 -20.19 3.96
CA VAL A 422 6.46 -21.57 3.52
C VAL A 422 5.15 -22.15 4.04
N SER A 423 4.21 -22.45 3.14
CA SER A 423 2.93 -23.11 3.43
C SER A 423 2.86 -24.48 2.77
N TYR A 424 2.38 -25.48 3.52
CA TYR A 424 2.31 -26.89 3.09
C TYR A 424 1.56 -27.11 1.77
N LYS A 425 0.50 -26.33 1.51
CA LYS A 425 -0.33 -26.48 0.29
C LYS A 425 0.32 -25.87 -0.95
N ASN A 426 1.40 -25.10 -0.79
CA ASN A 426 1.99 -24.32 -1.88
C ASN A 426 3.22 -25.04 -2.48
N HIS A 427 2.99 -26.12 -3.24
CA HIS A 427 4.06 -26.81 -3.98
C HIS A 427 4.72 -25.93 -5.06
N ARG A 428 4.14 -24.75 -5.37
CA ARG A 428 4.61 -23.83 -6.42
C ARG A 428 5.72 -22.87 -6.01
N GLY A 429 6.21 -22.96 -4.78
CA GLY A 429 7.59 -22.57 -4.49
C GLY A 429 7.76 -21.57 -3.37
N ASN A 430 9.04 -21.51 -2.98
CA ASN A 430 9.65 -20.66 -1.98
C ASN A 430 9.54 -19.16 -2.36
N GLN A 431 8.33 -18.61 -2.35
CA GLN A 431 8.08 -17.19 -2.58
C GLN A 431 8.75 -16.35 -1.49
N LEU A 432 9.39 -15.26 -1.93
CA LEU A 432 10.01 -14.27 -1.08
C LEU A 432 9.30 -12.94 -1.30
N PHE A 433 9.04 -12.21 -0.24
CA PHE A 433 8.44 -10.88 -0.26
C PHE A 433 9.46 -9.89 0.23
N THR A 434 9.70 -8.80 -0.48
CA THR A 434 10.87 -7.94 -0.22
C THR A 434 10.52 -6.49 0.04
N MET A 435 11.29 -5.86 0.92
CA MET A 435 11.14 -4.45 1.25
C MET A 435 12.13 -3.56 0.46
N PRO A 436 11.70 -2.37 0.00
CA PRO A 436 12.58 -1.45 -0.72
C PRO A 436 13.64 -0.80 0.16
N THR A 437 13.35 -0.63 1.46
CA THR A 437 14.28 -0.05 2.45
C THR A 437 14.57 -1.05 3.57
N PHE A 438 15.73 -0.90 4.22
CA PHE A 438 16.14 -1.70 5.37
C PHE A 438 15.91 -0.94 6.70
N ASN A 439 14.68 -0.54 6.96
CA ASN A 439 14.33 0.14 8.22
C ASN A 439 13.94 -0.91 9.29
N LEU A 440 14.72 -0.99 10.37
CA LEU A 440 14.56 -2.04 11.37
C LEU A 440 13.27 -1.91 12.19
N ALA A 441 12.89 -0.70 12.61
CA ALA A 441 11.62 -0.44 13.28
C ALA A 441 10.43 -0.93 12.45
N ARG A 442 10.46 -0.65 11.14
CA ARG A 442 9.45 -1.10 10.20
C ARG A 442 9.44 -2.63 10.01
N ILE A 443 10.61 -3.27 9.94
CA ILE A 443 10.73 -4.73 9.88
C ILE A 443 10.07 -5.37 11.11
N ILE A 444 10.39 -4.87 12.32
CA ILE A 444 9.82 -5.39 13.57
C ILE A 444 8.30 -5.20 13.59
N GLN A 445 7.79 -4.01 13.27
CA GLN A 445 6.34 -3.75 13.19
C GLN A 445 5.65 -4.69 12.18
N THR A 446 6.26 -4.90 11.01
CA THR A 446 5.74 -5.81 9.98
C THR A 446 5.59 -7.23 10.51
N LEU A 447 6.61 -7.73 11.23
CA LEU A 447 6.58 -9.07 11.81
C LEU A 447 5.55 -9.18 12.93
N ILE A 448 5.39 -8.14 13.77
CA ILE A 448 4.34 -8.07 14.78
C ILE A 448 2.96 -8.16 14.12
N ASP A 449 2.71 -7.34 13.09
CA ASP A 449 1.41 -7.30 12.41
C ASP A 449 1.07 -8.63 11.74
N LEU A 450 2.08 -9.28 11.14
CA LEU A 450 1.91 -10.56 10.45
C LEU A 450 1.74 -11.75 11.40
N LEU A 451 2.49 -11.78 12.51
CA LEU A 451 2.59 -12.95 13.39
C LEU A 451 1.62 -12.90 14.57
N ARG A 452 1.24 -11.72 15.07
CA ARG A 452 0.28 -11.58 16.17
C ARG A 452 -1.02 -12.35 15.91
N PRO A 453 -1.63 -12.29 14.71
CA PRO A 453 -2.83 -13.07 14.39
C PRO A 453 -2.71 -14.57 14.67
N LEU A 454 -1.49 -15.13 14.56
CA LEU A 454 -1.22 -16.57 14.72
C LEU A 454 -1.14 -17.03 16.18
N THR A 455 -1.09 -16.07 17.09
CA THR A 455 -1.05 -16.30 18.54
C THR A 455 -2.44 -16.24 19.18
N ILE A 456 -3.50 -16.00 18.40
CA ILE A 456 -4.87 -15.99 18.91
C ILE A 456 -5.43 -17.41 18.82
N ASP A 457 -5.86 -17.98 19.94
CA ASP A 457 -6.34 -19.36 20.05
C ASP A 457 -7.68 -19.62 19.31
N ASP A 458 -8.26 -18.60 18.66
CA ASP A 458 -9.48 -18.71 17.87
C ASP A 458 -9.12 -19.29 16.48
N SER A 459 -9.29 -20.60 16.37
CA SER A 459 -8.89 -21.49 15.27
C SER A 459 -9.43 -21.16 13.87
N SER A 460 -10.11 -20.04 13.68
CA SER A 460 -10.67 -19.62 12.40
C SER A 460 -9.73 -18.78 11.54
N PHE A 461 -8.64 -18.22 12.10
CA PHE A 461 -7.55 -17.68 11.28
C PHE A 461 -6.69 -18.81 10.74
N GLU A 462 -7.31 -19.63 9.90
CA GLU A 462 -6.59 -20.58 9.11
C GLU A 462 -5.96 -19.80 7.96
N LEU A 463 -4.63 -19.85 7.87
CA LEU A 463 -3.87 -19.49 6.68
C LEU A 463 -4.17 -20.48 5.54
N HIS A 464 -5.44 -20.78 5.28
CA HIS A 464 -5.91 -21.60 4.18
C HIS A 464 -5.91 -20.76 2.92
N GLY A 465 -4.78 -20.76 2.24
CA GLY A 465 -4.60 -20.01 1.02
C GLY A 465 -3.14 -19.90 0.70
N HIS A 466 -2.85 -19.59 -0.54
CA HIS A 466 -1.53 -19.15 -0.97
C HIS A 466 -1.32 -17.73 -0.39
N ASN A 467 -1.20 -17.56 0.94
CA ASN A 467 -1.30 -16.27 1.65
C ASN A 467 -0.14 -15.28 1.40
N ALA A 468 0.29 -15.17 0.15
CA ALA A 468 1.13 -14.10 -0.34
C ALA A 468 0.54 -12.75 0.04
N GLU A 469 -0.78 -12.57 -0.08
CA GLU A 469 -1.42 -11.27 0.15
C GLU A 469 -1.36 -10.79 1.61
N SER A 470 -1.45 -11.67 2.62
CA SER A 470 -1.28 -11.23 4.02
C SER A 470 0.15 -10.76 4.29
N VAL A 471 1.13 -11.43 3.69
CA VAL A 471 2.53 -11.01 3.78
C VAL A 471 2.73 -9.70 3.03
N GLU A 472 2.22 -9.56 1.81
CA GLU A 472 2.26 -8.31 1.03
C GLU A 472 1.58 -7.15 1.76
N ALA A 473 0.39 -7.37 2.33
CA ALA A 473 -0.37 -6.36 3.06
C ALA A 473 0.35 -5.87 4.33
N ALA A 474 0.99 -6.78 5.08
CA ALA A 474 1.80 -6.41 6.24
C ALA A 474 3.07 -5.67 5.81
N LEU A 475 3.80 -6.22 4.85
CA LEU A 475 5.12 -5.76 4.37
C LEU A 475 5.06 -4.39 3.67
N THR A 476 3.92 -4.04 3.06
CA THR A 476 3.70 -2.74 2.44
C THR A 476 3.21 -1.67 3.41
N GLY A 477 2.77 -2.05 4.61
CA GLY A 477 2.40 -1.13 5.68
C GLY A 477 3.58 -0.24 6.09
N GLY A 478 3.31 1.06 6.22
CA GLY A 478 4.22 2.03 6.83
C GLY A 478 4.27 1.85 8.36
N LEU A 479 5.25 2.50 9.00
CA LEU A 479 5.36 2.48 10.45
C LEU A 479 4.16 3.22 11.07
N ARG A 480 3.43 2.52 11.94
CA ARG A 480 2.20 3.04 12.57
C ARG A 480 2.54 3.86 13.81
N ARG A 481 1.73 4.88 14.11
CA ARG A 481 1.78 5.58 15.38
C ARG A 481 1.13 4.71 16.47
N ALA A 482 1.53 4.91 17.73
CA ALA A 482 0.90 4.23 18.85
C ALA A 482 -0.63 4.50 18.84
N GLY A 483 -1.43 3.42 18.89
CA GLY A 483 -2.89 3.48 18.84
C GLY A 483 -3.50 3.64 17.45
N GLU A 484 -2.70 3.82 16.40
CA GLU A 484 -3.21 3.85 15.03
C GLU A 484 -3.64 2.44 14.58
N PRO A 485 -4.88 2.27 14.10
CA PRO A 485 -5.34 0.95 13.69
C PRO A 485 -4.64 0.48 12.41
N TRP A 486 -4.36 -0.82 12.31
CA TRP A 486 -3.75 -1.42 11.11
C TRP A 486 -4.57 -1.18 9.83
N SER A 487 -5.89 -1.15 9.97
CA SER A 487 -6.80 -0.83 8.87
C SER A 487 -6.66 0.59 8.30
N ALA A 488 -6.06 1.53 9.05
CA ALA A 488 -5.80 2.90 8.60
C ALA A 488 -4.36 3.12 8.13
N ARG A 489 -3.55 2.06 8.02
CA ARG A 489 -2.14 2.15 7.65
C ARG A 489 -1.92 2.86 6.32
N THR A 490 -0.80 3.56 6.24
CA THR A 490 -0.22 3.99 4.97
C THR A 490 0.36 2.78 4.22
N VAL A 491 0.05 2.64 2.95
CA VAL A 491 0.65 1.65 2.05
C VAL A 491 1.74 2.33 1.24
N THR A 492 2.97 1.83 1.37
CA THR A 492 4.18 2.58 0.96
C THR A 492 4.74 2.16 -0.40
N TYR A 493 4.34 1.00 -0.92
CA TYR A 493 4.69 0.48 -2.24
C TYR A 493 3.77 -0.69 -2.60
N VAL A 494 3.86 -1.18 -3.84
CA VAL A 494 3.17 -2.38 -4.31
C VAL A 494 4.13 -3.57 -4.20
N ALA A 495 3.87 -4.46 -3.25
CA ALA A 495 4.68 -5.67 -3.08
C ALA A 495 4.36 -6.71 -4.15
N ARG A 496 5.33 -7.58 -4.42
CA ARG A 496 5.16 -8.76 -5.26
C ARG A 496 6.06 -9.89 -4.78
N PRO A 497 5.70 -11.16 -5.04
CA PRO A 497 6.59 -12.27 -4.78
C PRO A 497 7.79 -12.20 -5.73
N VAL A 498 8.96 -12.57 -5.24
CA VAL A 498 10.19 -12.62 -6.03
C VAL A 498 10.87 -13.97 -5.91
N ALA A 499 11.57 -14.35 -6.97
CA ALA A 499 12.37 -15.56 -6.93
C ALA A 499 13.71 -15.28 -6.25
N GLN A 500 14.24 -16.28 -5.53
CA GLN A 500 15.52 -16.14 -4.82
C GLN A 500 16.70 -15.78 -5.75
N HIS A 501 16.64 -16.15 -7.02
CA HIS A 501 17.70 -15.84 -7.98
C HIS A 501 17.73 -14.35 -8.40
N ASP A 502 16.64 -13.62 -8.18
CA ASP A 502 16.54 -12.18 -8.45
C ASP A 502 17.04 -11.31 -7.29
N LEU A 503 17.32 -11.94 -6.14
CA LEU A 503 17.83 -11.24 -4.95
C LEU A 503 19.33 -10.93 -5.08
N PRO A 504 19.83 -9.91 -4.35
CA PRO A 504 21.24 -9.59 -4.33
C PRO A 504 22.08 -10.72 -3.73
N ASP A 505 23.40 -10.61 -3.86
CA ASP A 505 24.34 -11.62 -3.37
C ASP A 505 24.37 -11.72 -1.83
N SER A 506 23.78 -10.76 -1.12
CA SER A 506 23.68 -10.77 0.35
C SER A 506 22.38 -10.11 0.77
N TYR A 507 21.55 -10.79 1.56
CA TYR A 507 20.30 -10.24 2.10
C TYR A 507 19.89 -10.95 3.40
N TRP A 508 19.14 -10.25 4.23
CA TRP A 508 18.48 -10.81 5.41
C TRP A 508 17.11 -11.35 5.06
N GLU A 509 16.71 -12.41 5.73
CA GLU A 509 15.44 -13.08 5.51
C GLU A 509 14.80 -13.45 6.85
N PHE A 510 13.53 -13.12 7.04
CA PHE A 510 12.71 -13.78 8.05
C PHE A 510 12.01 -14.97 7.40
N SER A 511 12.39 -16.17 7.82
CA SER A 511 11.84 -17.43 7.33
C SER A 511 10.78 -17.92 8.30
N PHE A 512 9.55 -18.10 7.82
CA PHE A 512 8.45 -18.70 8.58
C PHE A 512 7.91 -19.92 7.87
N MET A 513 7.84 -21.04 8.58
CA MET A 513 7.28 -22.29 8.09
C MET A 513 6.00 -22.60 8.85
N HIS A 514 4.90 -22.68 8.10
CA HIS A 514 3.60 -23.08 8.58
C HIS A 514 3.24 -24.45 7.97
N SER A 515 3.40 -25.52 8.75
CA SER A 515 2.90 -26.85 8.37
C SER A 515 1.59 -27.16 9.08
N MET A 516 0.61 -27.70 8.35
CA MET A 516 -0.60 -28.29 8.95
C MET A 516 -0.27 -29.46 9.87
N SER A 517 0.88 -30.11 9.67
CA SER A 517 1.40 -31.17 10.53
C SER A 517 2.13 -30.63 11.77
N GLN A 518 1.65 -29.52 12.33
CA GLN A 518 2.02 -29.00 13.66
C GLN A 518 3.43 -28.42 13.84
N ASN A 519 4.31 -28.51 12.86
CA ASN A 519 5.61 -27.85 12.94
C ASN A 519 5.52 -26.40 12.45
N ARG A 520 5.37 -25.47 13.40
CA ARG A 520 5.67 -24.04 13.20
C ARG A 520 7.15 -23.82 13.50
N GLY A 521 7.84 -23.13 12.61
CA GLY A 521 9.25 -22.79 12.79
C GLY A 521 9.53 -21.41 12.22
N TRP A 522 10.38 -20.66 12.89
CA TRP A 522 10.79 -19.34 12.44
C TRP A 522 12.30 -19.15 12.66
N ALA A 523 12.91 -18.33 11.83
CA ALA A 523 14.31 -17.95 11.97
C ALA A 523 14.61 -16.66 11.20
N PHE A 524 15.59 -15.90 11.69
CA PHE A 524 16.26 -14.89 10.89
C PHE A 524 17.45 -15.55 10.18
N VAL A 525 17.56 -15.39 8.87
CA VAL A 525 18.61 -16.01 8.06
C VAL A 525 19.37 -14.95 7.29
N HIS A 526 20.70 -14.90 7.46
CA HIS A 526 21.57 -14.13 6.58
C HIS A 526 21.97 -15.01 5.40
N GLN A 527 21.51 -14.65 4.20
CA GLN A 527 21.80 -15.36 2.97
C GLN A 527 22.96 -14.71 2.24
N ARG A 528 23.95 -15.50 1.83
CA ARG A 528 25.11 -15.06 1.03
C ARG A 528 25.30 -15.97 -0.18
N ARG A 529 25.35 -15.38 -1.36
CA ARG A 529 25.58 -16.12 -2.60
C ARG A 529 27.03 -16.57 -2.64
N LEU A 530 27.25 -17.87 -2.74
CA LEU A 530 28.59 -18.40 -2.91
C LEU A 530 29.07 -18.12 -4.35
N PRO A 531 30.35 -17.74 -4.55
CA PRO A 531 30.92 -17.64 -5.88
C PRO A 531 30.66 -18.94 -6.65
N LYS A 532 30.25 -18.83 -7.92
CA LYS A 532 30.11 -20.01 -8.77
C LYS A 532 31.46 -20.69 -8.83
N VAL A 533 31.58 -21.85 -8.19
CA VAL A 533 32.74 -22.73 -8.38
C VAL A 533 32.64 -23.23 -9.81
N ILE A 534 33.31 -22.53 -10.72
CA ILE A 534 33.49 -22.99 -12.09
C ILE A 534 34.39 -24.20 -11.95
N ASP A 535 33.78 -25.37 -12.04
CA ASP A 535 34.49 -26.64 -11.94
C ASP A 535 35.35 -26.79 -13.20
N LYS A 536 36.54 -26.17 -13.19
CA LYS A 536 37.49 -26.18 -14.31
C LYS A 536 38.00 -27.60 -14.62
N GLN A 537 37.68 -28.58 -13.78
CA GLN A 537 38.05 -29.99 -13.92
C GLN A 537 36.93 -30.89 -14.43
N ALA A 538 35.76 -30.35 -14.81
CA ALA A 538 34.79 -31.14 -15.56
C ALA A 538 35.42 -31.51 -16.91
N ASN A 539 35.98 -32.72 -17.00
CA ASN A 539 36.51 -33.29 -18.23
C ASN A 539 35.52 -33.03 -19.37
N PRO A 540 35.97 -32.56 -20.54
CA PRO A 540 35.09 -32.34 -21.68
C PRO A 540 34.30 -33.62 -21.90
N SER A 541 32.98 -33.53 -21.76
CA SER A 541 32.09 -34.66 -22.00
C SER A 541 32.39 -35.18 -23.40
N ALA A 542 32.56 -36.50 -23.53
CA ALA A 542 32.93 -37.16 -24.78
C ALA A 542 32.09 -36.61 -25.95
N GLU A 543 32.77 -36.28 -27.05
CA GLU A 543 32.17 -35.75 -28.27
C GLU A 543 30.93 -36.56 -28.66
N GLY A 544 29.74 -35.96 -28.57
CA GLY A 544 28.48 -36.55 -29.04
C GLY A 544 27.30 -36.49 -28.06
N ALA A 545 27.49 -36.16 -26.77
CA ALA A 545 26.39 -36.09 -25.82
C ALA A 545 25.72 -34.70 -25.81
N THR A 546 24.64 -34.52 -26.57
CA THR A 546 23.77 -33.31 -26.53
C THR A 546 22.87 -33.28 -25.29
N SER A 547 23.42 -33.49 -24.10
CA SER A 547 22.65 -33.24 -22.87
C SER A 547 22.59 -31.74 -22.63
N PRO A 548 21.40 -31.15 -22.38
CA PRO A 548 21.30 -29.74 -22.04
C PRO A 548 22.18 -29.48 -20.84
N ALA A 549 23.13 -28.54 -20.99
CA ALA A 549 24.06 -28.18 -19.93
C ALA A 549 23.27 -27.96 -18.64
N ARG A 550 23.47 -28.85 -17.65
CA ARG A 550 22.87 -28.68 -16.32
C ARG A 550 23.34 -27.33 -15.82
N LYS A 551 22.46 -26.32 -15.82
CA LYS A 551 22.72 -25.04 -15.18
C LYS A 551 23.09 -25.37 -13.74
N GLY A 552 24.36 -25.16 -13.37
CA GLY A 552 24.83 -25.42 -12.01
C GLY A 552 23.91 -24.72 -11.03
N LYS A 553 23.39 -25.45 -10.04
CA LYS A 553 22.53 -24.85 -9.01
C LYS A 553 23.35 -23.80 -8.28
N GLN A 554 22.83 -22.56 -8.24
CA GLN A 554 23.44 -21.50 -7.46
C GLN A 554 23.43 -21.92 -5.99
N ALA A 555 24.60 -21.99 -5.37
CA ALA A 555 24.73 -22.31 -3.95
C ALA A 555 24.63 -21.03 -3.10
N TRP A 556 24.02 -21.17 -1.93
CA TRP A 556 23.87 -20.13 -0.92
C TRP A 556 24.48 -20.61 0.40
N ASP A 557 25.20 -19.73 1.08
CA ASP A 557 25.58 -19.86 2.49
C ASP A 557 24.50 -19.20 3.34
N SER A 558 23.98 -19.94 4.32
CA SER A 558 22.86 -19.50 5.16
C SER A 558 23.27 -19.54 6.63
N GLN A 559 23.26 -18.39 7.30
CA GLN A 559 23.52 -18.28 8.73
C GLN A 559 22.23 -17.99 9.48
N ILE A 560 21.91 -18.78 10.50
CA ILE A 560 20.65 -18.72 11.24
C ILE A 560 20.85 -17.97 12.55
N TYR A 561 19.90 -17.10 12.88
CA TYR A 561 19.86 -16.28 14.09
C TYR A 561 18.46 -16.29 14.72
N ASP A 562 18.41 -16.12 16.03
CA ASP A 562 17.22 -15.70 16.77
C ASP A 562 17.01 -14.17 16.63
N LEU A 563 15.96 -13.63 17.25
CA LEU A 563 15.67 -12.18 17.19
C LEU A 563 16.84 -11.36 17.76
N LYS A 564 17.40 -11.76 18.90
CA LYS A 564 18.52 -11.07 19.53
C LYS A 564 19.77 -11.05 18.64
N GLY A 565 20.17 -12.21 18.12
CA GLY A 565 21.33 -12.36 17.23
C GLY A 565 21.15 -11.59 15.94
N PHE A 566 19.93 -11.56 15.39
CA PHE A 566 19.59 -10.68 14.26
C PHE A 566 19.83 -9.22 14.62
N LEU A 567 19.19 -8.70 15.68
CA LEU A 567 19.32 -7.32 16.12
C LEU A 567 20.77 -6.92 16.41
N GLU A 568 21.57 -7.80 17.01
CA GLU A 568 23.00 -7.58 17.26
C GLU A 568 23.82 -7.49 15.97
N LYS A 569 23.51 -8.32 14.96
CA LYS A 569 24.21 -8.32 13.67
C LYS A 569 23.83 -7.17 12.76
N VAL A 570 22.59 -6.71 12.84
CA VAL A 570 22.13 -5.54 12.06
C VAL A 570 22.34 -4.22 12.79
N ARG A 571 22.77 -4.24 14.05
CA ARG A 571 23.08 -3.02 14.81
C ARG A 571 24.16 -2.22 14.07
N GLY A 572 23.85 -0.97 13.72
CA GLY A 572 24.73 -0.09 12.93
C GLY A 572 24.55 -0.20 11.42
N VAL A 573 23.68 -1.12 10.94
CA VAL A 573 23.15 -1.09 9.58
C VAL A 573 21.90 -0.21 9.60
N GLY A 574 22.02 1.02 9.09
CA GLY A 574 21.00 2.06 9.28
C GLY A 574 21.27 2.89 10.53
N ASP A 575 21.04 4.20 10.45
CA ASP A 575 21.29 5.16 11.52
C ASP A 575 20.44 4.85 12.78
N ARG A 576 20.78 5.45 13.93
CA ARG A 576 20.07 5.34 15.22
C ARG A 576 18.56 5.54 15.11
N HIS A 577 18.10 6.29 14.11
CA HIS A 577 16.69 6.59 13.87
C HIS A 577 15.87 5.41 13.34
N SER A 578 16.53 4.38 12.81
CA SER A 578 15.87 3.15 12.34
C SER A 578 15.66 2.11 13.44
N ALA A 579 16.15 2.35 14.66
CA ALA A 579 16.07 1.39 15.75
C ALA A 579 14.61 1.18 16.19
N PRO A 580 14.14 -0.08 16.33
CA PRO A 580 12.84 -0.36 16.93
C PRO A 580 12.83 0.09 18.39
N SER A 581 11.65 0.44 18.91
CA SER A 581 11.52 0.68 20.35
C SER A 581 11.70 -0.62 21.14
N ASP A 582 12.14 -0.52 22.39
CA ASP A 582 12.31 -1.68 23.26
C ASP A 582 10.97 -2.42 23.43
N GLU A 583 9.86 -1.69 23.54
CA GLU A 583 8.52 -2.27 23.66
C GLU A 583 8.12 -3.08 22.41
N ALA A 584 8.45 -2.61 21.21
CA ALA A 584 8.18 -3.35 19.98
C ALA A 584 9.05 -4.61 19.89
N VAL A 585 10.30 -4.55 20.34
CA VAL A 585 11.18 -5.73 20.39
C VAL A 585 10.66 -6.76 21.39
N GLU A 586 10.26 -6.32 22.59
CA GLU A 586 9.66 -7.17 23.63
C GLU A 586 8.36 -7.80 23.15
N GLU A 587 7.50 -7.03 22.47
CA GLU A 587 6.25 -7.54 21.89
C GLU A 587 6.52 -8.61 20.83
N LEU A 588 7.44 -8.36 19.89
CA LEU A 588 7.79 -9.36 18.88
C LEU A 588 8.38 -10.62 19.54
N GLN A 589 9.27 -10.46 20.53
CA GLN A 589 9.84 -11.60 21.25
C GLN A 589 8.73 -12.43 21.93
N SER A 590 7.78 -11.78 22.60
CA SER A 590 6.64 -12.48 23.22
C SER A 590 5.78 -13.25 22.21
N ILE A 591 5.53 -12.68 21.03
CA ILE A 591 4.83 -13.36 19.93
C ILE A 591 5.62 -14.59 19.46
N LEU A 592 6.92 -14.44 19.25
CA LEU A 592 7.81 -15.51 18.79
C LEU A 592 7.94 -16.65 19.81
N ASP A 593 7.99 -16.32 21.10
CA ASP A 593 8.02 -17.28 22.20
C ASP A 593 6.71 -18.07 22.27
N LYS A 594 5.55 -17.40 22.20
CA LYS A 594 4.25 -18.09 22.15
C LYS A 594 4.13 -19.03 20.95
N LEU A 595 4.62 -18.62 19.78
CA LEU A 595 4.66 -19.48 18.59
C LEU A 595 5.61 -20.68 18.75
N ALA A 596 6.62 -20.59 19.60
CA ALA A 596 7.53 -21.69 19.91
C ALA A 596 6.96 -22.63 20.99
N GLU A 597 6.21 -22.13 21.97
CA GLU A 597 5.55 -22.92 23.03
C GLU A 597 4.48 -23.86 22.48
N ASP A 598 3.68 -23.39 21.50
CA ASP A 598 2.67 -24.20 20.79
C ASP A 598 3.25 -25.50 20.16
N ARG A 599 4.58 -25.62 20.06
CA ARG A 599 5.30 -26.79 19.55
C ARG A 599 5.53 -27.89 20.60
N ALA A 600 5.64 -27.54 21.88
CA ALA A 600 6.08 -28.47 22.93
C ALA A 600 5.05 -29.58 23.20
N ASP A 601 3.77 -29.31 22.99
CA ASP A 601 2.68 -30.25 23.27
C ASP A 601 2.54 -31.38 22.25
N LEU A 602 3.36 -31.40 21.19
CA LEU A 602 3.11 -32.23 20.00
C LEU A 602 4.11 -33.36 19.79
N GLY A 603 5.11 -33.53 20.67
CA GLY A 603 5.90 -34.76 20.79
C GLY A 603 6.60 -35.25 19.52
N VAL A 604 6.93 -34.37 18.56
CA VAL A 604 7.56 -34.77 17.29
C VAL A 604 9.09 -34.63 17.39
N GLU A 605 9.77 -35.75 17.60
CA GLU A 605 11.21 -35.88 17.32
C GLU A 605 11.45 -35.92 15.80
N GLY A 606 12.20 -34.95 15.28
CA GLY A 606 12.88 -35.08 13.97
C GLY A 606 12.30 -34.23 12.82
N TYR A 607 12.85 -33.02 12.65
CA TYR A 607 13.01 -32.41 11.32
C TYR A 607 14.38 -31.68 11.25
N PRO A 608 15.27 -32.03 10.30
CA PRO A 608 16.63 -31.50 10.20
C PRO A 608 16.75 -30.19 9.39
N PHE A 609 15.65 -29.58 8.95
CA PHE A 609 15.70 -28.49 7.96
C PHE A 609 15.94 -27.09 8.53
N LEU A 610 15.71 -26.90 9.82
CA LEU A 610 16.24 -25.79 10.60
C LEU A 610 17.13 -26.47 11.63
N GLY A 611 18.41 -26.64 11.29
CA GLY A 611 19.36 -27.36 12.12
C GLY A 611 19.19 -26.91 13.57
N SER A 612 19.08 -27.87 14.48
CA SER A 612 19.35 -27.62 15.89
C SER A 612 20.65 -26.84 15.93
N VAL A 613 20.59 -25.57 16.31
CA VAL A 613 21.78 -24.75 16.49
C VAL A 613 22.52 -25.41 17.65
N GLU A 614 23.43 -26.34 17.34
CA GLU A 614 24.49 -26.67 18.25
C GLU A 614 25.23 -25.35 18.45
N GLN A 615 25.04 -24.75 19.62
CA GLN A 615 25.88 -23.64 20.06
C GLN A 615 27.32 -24.04 19.79
N PRO A 616 28.12 -23.22 19.10
CA PRO A 616 29.51 -23.56 18.85
C PRO A 616 30.19 -23.74 20.20
N GLN A 617 30.46 -25.00 20.58
CA GLN A 617 31.29 -25.30 21.73
C GLN A 617 32.64 -24.63 21.47
N ALA A 618 32.97 -23.66 22.31
CA ALA A 618 34.28 -23.05 22.32
C ALA A 618 35.32 -24.16 22.46
N LYS A 619 36.04 -24.46 21.38
CA LYS A 619 37.23 -25.31 21.45
C LYS A 619 38.21 -24.64 22.41
N GLN A 620 38.27 -25.12 23.65
CA GLN A 620 39.42 -24.90 24.50
C GLN A 620 40.62 -25.51 23.79
N ALA A 621 41.54 -24.64 23.38
CA ALA A 621 42.86 -25.06 22.94
C ALA A 621 43.61 -25.59 24.17
N GLU A 622 43.61 -26.91 24.36
CA GLU A 622 44.57 -27.56 25.23
C GLU A 622 45.95 -27.44 24.58
N ALA A 623 46.81 -26.64 25.21
CA ALA A 623 48.24 -26.64 24.96
C ALA A 623 48.82 -27.94 25.58
N SER A 624 49.23 -28.88 24.73
CA SER A 624 50.06 -30.00 25.16
C SER A 624 51.53 -29.53 25.27
N GLN A 625 52.15 -29.88 26.39
CA GLN A 625 53.59 -29.84 26.64
C GLN A 625 54.34 -30.87 25.79
#